data_AF-A0A9E3P327-F1
#
_entry.id   AF-A0A9E3P327-F1
#
_cell.length_a   1.000
_cell.length_b   1.000
_cell.length_c   1.000
_cell.angle_alpha   90.00
_cell.angle_beta   90.00
_cell.angle_gamma   90.00
#
_symmetry.space_group_name_H-M   'P 1'
#
loop_
_entity.id
_entity.type
_entity.pdbx_description
1 polymer ?
#
loop_
_entity_poly.entity_id
_entity_poly.type
_entity_poly.pdbx_seq_one_letter_code
_entity_poly.pdbx_strand_id
1 'polypeptide(L)'
;MAAFLAGAVFYSASIAHTANQRDGLQQSADAAVFAEAVVSARGMNMISSMNVIMVALNAVELPVRAMKPSYDKVAAMPCADICTCQIVADAKRAQAQLQQISTDVEQRVGDMLKSISESQTAIAETTPRIGQGSADKATRDNKEFLQQARASLFSSSLSKQGCRPGLPIEEDTFKTVCTRAKKYTPELANKLADETLDTMKGACKSGPLAMADAAPKFPQADTLFCTEAQQPPCGGNGPHPKKVMAGAKNGSDHMQFWSRVDGEQTRDAGHAVDNLKNQNPAAVNAQVNVGFAQSELYFDCTGAFTTCNQNEQAMYDTLWTARLRRIKSPTITFAGDTTVKQDIADPNKWAQLRRGLLDQRKQFWASAPRGPAGGILMSSQEGPLQ
;
A
#
# COMPACT_ATOMS: atom_id res chain seq x y z
N MET A 1 55.33 4.65 32.24
CA MET A 1 54.70 5.56 31.26
C MET A 1 54.35 4.86 29.95
N ALA A 2 55.27 4.12 29.30
CA ALA A 2 54.97 3.42 28.04
C ALA A 2 53.75 2.46 28.10
N ALA A 3 53.64 1.66 29.16
CA ALA A 3 52.49 0.75 29.35
C ALA A 3 51.14 1.48 29.48
N PHE A 4 51.14 2.67 30.10
CA PHE A 4 49.93 3.49 30.24
C PHE A 4 49.49 4.06 28.88
N LEU A 5 50.44 4.57 28.09
CA LEU A 5 50.16 5.06 26.73
C LEU A 5 49.67 3.94 25.82
N ALA A 6 50.28 2.76 25.89
CA ALA A 6 49.80 1.59 25.15
C ALA A 6 48.35 1.26 25.54
N GLY A 7 48.03 1.18 26.83
CA GLY A 7 46.68 0.94 27.32
C GLY A 7 45.65 1.98 26.84
N ALA A 8 46.01 3.27 26.86
CA ALA A 8 45.14 4.34 26.37
C ALA A 8 44.86 4.24 24.86
N VAL A 9 45.88 3.90 24.06
CA VAL A 9 45.71 3.69 22.61
C VAL A 9 44.80 2.51 22.32
N PHE A 10 45.03 1.35 22.94
CA PHE A 10 44.16 0.17 22.77
C PHE A 10 42.71 0.45 23.19
N TYR A 11 42.51 1.19 24.29
CA TYR A 11 41.19 1.60 24.73
C TYR A 11 40.49 2.51 23.71
N SER A 12 41.17 3.54 23.21
CA SER A 12 40.62 4.45 22.20
C SER A 12 40.29 3.75 20.88
N ALA A 13 41.16 2.83 20.43
CA ALA A 13 40.94 2.02 19.24
C ALA A 13 39.72 1.10 19.40
N SER A 14 39.53 0.52 20.59
CA SER A 14 38.38 -0.34 20.90
C SER A 14 37.07 0.45 20.88
N ILE A 15 37.05 1.67 21.45
CA ILE A 15 35.89 2.57 21.38
C ILE A 15 35.59 2.97 19.94
N ALA A 16 36.61 3.37 19.18
CA ALA A 16 36.45 3.77 17.78
C ALA A 16 35.91 2.63 16.92
N HIS A 17 36.42 1.41 17.10
CA HIS A 17 35.90 0.23 16.41
C HIS A 17 34.44 -0.06 16.76
N THR A 18 34.08 0.02 18.05
CA THR A 18 32.69 -0.20 18.50
C THR A 18 31.74 0.89 17.98
N ALA A 19 32.20 2.14 17.92
CA ALA A 19 31.44 3.25 17.36
C ALA A 19 31.20 3.05 15.86
N ASN A 20 32.25 2.75 15.09
CA ASN A 20 32.15 2.47 13.65
C ASN A 20 31.23 1.27 13.36
N GLN A 21 31.32 0.20 14.15
CA GLN A 21 30.45 -0.97 13.99
C GLN A 21 28.97 -0.61 14.22
N ARG A 22 28.67 0.20 15.23
CA ARG A 22 27.29 0.65 15.51
C ARG A 22 26.75 1.55 14.40
N ASP A 23 27.56 2.48 13.91
CA ASP A 23 27.17 3.37 12.82
C ASP A 23 26.92 2.57 11.53
N GLY A 24 27.79 1.61 11.21
CA GLY A 24 27.62 0.71 10.06
C GLY A 24 26.37 -0.16 10.15
N LEU A 25 26.06 -0.70 11.33
CA LEU A 25 24.82 -1.46 11.56
C LEU A 25 23.57 -0.59 11.43
N GLN A 26 23.60 0.63 11.95
CA GLN A 26 22.48 1.56 11.84
C GLN A 26 22.25 1.97 10.38
N GLN A 27 23.31 2.31 9.65
CA GLN A 27 23.23 2.64 8.23
C GLN A 27 22.70 1.47 7.40
N SER A 28 23.12 0.24 7.71
CA SER A 28 22.63 -0.97 7.05
C SER A 28 21.13 -1.18 7.30
N ALA A 29 20.68 -1.02 8.54
CA ALA A 29 19.28 -1.13 8.90
C ALA A 29 18.43 -0.03 8.20
N ASP A 30 18.88 1.23 8.25
CA ASP A 30 18.19 2.35 7.61
C ASP A 30 18.08 2.14 6.09
N ALA A 31 19.16 1.71 5.44
CA ALA A 31 19.16 1.42 4.02
C ALA A 31 18.21 0.26 3.67
N ALA A 32 18.24 -0.82 4.47
CA ALA A 32 17.39 -1.99 4.26
C ALA A 32 15.89 -1.66 4.38
N VAL A 33 15.48 -0.99 5.46
CA VAL A 33 14.08 -0.67 5.70
C VAL A 33 13.56 0.40 4.74
N PHE A 34 14.41 1.34 4.32
CA PHE A 34 14.04 2.32 3.31
C PHE A 34 13.89 1.69 1.93
N ALA A 35 14.77 0.76 1.55
CA ALA A 35 14.68 0.03 0.30
C ALA A 35 13.36 -0.76 0.19
N GLU A 36 12.93 -1.42 1.27
CA GLU A 36 11.63 -2.08 1.36
C GLU A 36 10.48 -1.09 1.11
N ALA A 37 10.44 0.01 1.84
CA ALA A 37 9.36 0.98 1.73
C ALA A 37 9.29 1.62 0.33
N VAL A 38 10.43 1.87 -0.32
CA VAL A 38 10.47 2.38 -1.70
C VAL A 38 9.89 1.37 -2.69
N VAL A 39 10.22 0.08 -2.56
CA VAL A 39 9.66 -0.97 -3.41
C VAL A 39 8.15 -1.10 -3.16
N SER A 40 7.72 -1.09 -1.91
CA SER A 40 6.32 -1.10 -1.52
C SER A 40 5.54 0.11 -2.08
N ALA A 41 6.12 1.32 -2.03
CA ALA A 41 5.52 2.52 -2.62
C ALA A 41 5.35 2.41 -4.14
N ARG A 42 6.34 1.85 -4.84
CA ARG A 42 6.24 1.59 -6.28
C ARG A 42 5.14 0.58 -6.60
N GLY A 43 5.02 -0.49 -5.80
CA GLY A 43 3.94 -1.47 -5.93
C GLY A 43 2.56 -0.81 -5.79
N MET A 44 2.38 0.06 -4.79
CA MET A 44 1.13 0.83 -4.60
C MET A 44 0.82 1.76 -5.79
N ASN A 45 1.83 2.46 -6.32
CA ASN A 45 1.66 3.33 -7.51
C ASN A 45 1.28 2.53 -8.77
N MET A 46 1.84 1.33 -8.96
CA MET A 46 1.46 0.45 -10.07
C MET A 46 0.00 -0.02 -9.94
N ILE A 47 -0.41 -0.44 -8.74
CA ILE A 47 -1.80 -0.87 -8.49
C ILE A 47 -2.77 0.30 -8.68
N SER A 48 -2.41 1.50 -8.22
CA SER A 48 -3.18 2.73 -8.43
C SER A 48 -3.36 3.06 -9.93
N SER A 49 -2.29 2.93 -10.72
CA SER A 49 -2.37 3.10 -12.17
C SER A 49 -3.31 2.08 -12.83
N MET A 50 -3.28 0.82 -12.37
CA MET A 50 -4.20 -0.22 -12.82
C MET A 50 -5.67 0.10 -12.49
N ASN A 51 -5.95 0.65 -11.30
CA ASN A 51 -7.31 1.10 -10.95
C ASN A 51 -7.81 2.20 -11.88
N VAL A 52 -6.95 3.15 -12.28
CA VAL A 52 -7.29 4.19 -13.26
C VAL A 52 -7.61 3.56 -14.63
N ILE A 53 -6.84 2.57 -15.07
CA ILE A 53 -7.12 1.83 -16.32
C ILE A 53 -8.47 1.11 -16.22
N MET A 54 -8.80 0.48 -15.08
CA MET A 54 -10.10 -0.15 -14.87
C MET A 54 -11.26 0.86 -14.99
N VAL A 55 -11.09 2.07 -14.45
CA VAL A 55 -12.06 3.17 -14.62
C VAL A 55 -12.20 3.58 -16.07
N ALA A 56 -11.09 3.70 -16.80
CA ALA A 56 -11.11 4.07 -18.22
C ALA A 56 -11.81 3.01 -19.08
N LEU A 57 -11.54 1.72 -18.84
CA LEU A 57 -12.22 0.62 -19.54
C LEU A 57 -13.73 0.62 -19.28
N ASN A 58 -14.13 0.79 -18.01
CA ASN A 58 -15.55 0.94 -17.67
C ASN A 58 -16.18 2.18 -18.31
N ALA A 59 -15.44 3.29 -18.41
CA ALA A 59 -15.96 4.51 -19.03
C ALA A 59 -16.27 4.34 -20.52
N VAL A 60 -15.61 3.39 -21.21
CA VAL A 60 -15.90 3.02 -22.60
C VAL A 60 -17.11 2.09 -22.70
N GLU A 61 -17.25 1.14 -21.78
CA GLU A 61 -18.34 0.16 -21.78
C GLU A 61 -19.70 0.78 -21.40
N LEU A 62 -19.70 1.69 -20.41
CA LEU A 62 -20.92 2.29 -19.88
C LEU A 62 -21.79 3.00 -20.94
N PRO A 63 -21.25 3.85 -21.85
CA PRO A 63 -22.02 4.45 -22.93
C PRO A 63 -22.69 3.44 -23.85
N VAL A 64 -21.99 2.35 -24.20
CA VAL A 64 -22.51 1.30 -25.09
C VAL A 64 -23.72 0.62 -24.45
N ARG A 65 -23.58 0.24 -23.17
CA ARG A 65 -24.71 -0.31 -22.40
C ARG A 65 -25.86 0.70 -22.29
N ALA A 66 -25.57 1.97 -22.08
CA ALA A 66 -26.57 3.03 -21.91
C ALA A 66 -27.38 3.31 -23.19
N MET A 67 -26.79 3.12 -24.37
CA MET A 67 -27.47 3.33 -25.65
C MET A 67 -28.50 2.25 -25.97
N LYS A 68 -28.27 1.00 -25.57
CA LYS A 68 -29.14 -0.14 -25.86
C LYS A 68 -30.63 0.09 -25.54
N PRO A 69 -31.05 0.45 -24.31
CA PRO A 69 -32.46 0.66 -24.00
C PRO A 69 -33.11 1.80 -24.81
N SER A 70 -32.32 2.80 -25.22
CA SER A 70 -32.80 3.89 -26.08
C SER A 70 -33.11 3.39 -27.49
N TYR A 71 -32.22 2.59 -28.08
CA TYR A 71 -32.47 1.94 -29.37
C TYR A 71 -33.63 0.95 -29.32
N ASP A 72 -33.72 0.15 -28.25
CA ASP A 72 -34.84 -0.79 -28.04
C ASP A 72 -36.19 -0.05 -28.06
N LYS A 73 -36.25 1.12 -27.41
CA LYS A 73 -37.46 1.94 -27.36
C LYS A 73 -37.82 2.52 -28.73
N VAL A 74 -36.84 3.02 -29.49
CA VAL A 74 -37.07 3.57 -30.84
C VAL A 74 -37.49 2.46 -31.81
N ALA A 75 -36.83 1.30 -31.75
CA ALA A 75 -37.14 0.13 -32.56
C ALA A 75 -38.54 -0.46 -32.29
N ALA A 76 -39.09 -0.22 -31.09
CA ALA A 76 -40.43 -0.65 -30.69
C ALA A 76 -41.55 0.36 -31.04
N MET A 77 -41.22 1.57 -31.53
CA MET A 77 -42.24 2.56 -31.89
C MET A 77 -43.04 2.11 -33.13
N PRO A 78 -44.37 2.35 -33.17
CA PRO A 78 -45.15 2.10 -34.37
C PRO A 78 -44.73 3.05 -35.49
N CYS A 79 -44.64 2.54 -36.71
CA CYS A 79 -44.49 3.38 -37.90
C CYS A 79 -45.87 3.94 -38.30
N ALA A 80 -45.98 5.26 -38.46
CA ALA A 80 -47.19 5.92 -38.92
C ALA A 80 -47.07 6.49 -40.35
N ASP A 81 -45.85 6.73 -40.82
CA ASP A 81 -45.55 7.31 -42.12
C ASP A 81 -44.21 6.78 -42.69
N ILE A 82 -43.90 7.13 -43.94
CA ILE A 82 -42.68 6.64 -44.62
C ILE A 82 -41.40 7.01 -43.83
N CYS A 83 -41.37 8.19 -43.22
CA CYS A 83 -40.21 8.69 -42.49
C CYS A 83 -39.99 7.91 -41.19
N THR A 84 -41.04 7.72 -40.39
CA THR A 84 -41.03 6.96 -39.14
C THR A 84 -40.75 5.48 -39.39
N CYS A 85 -41.22 4.91 -40.51
CA CYS A 85 -40.86 3.55 -40.93
C CYS A 85 -39.35 3.40 -41.18
N GLN A 86 -38.74 4.36 -41.88
CA GLN A 86 -37.30 4.35 -42.12
C GLN A 86 -36.51 4.50 -40.82
N ILE A 87 -36.89 5.42 -39.93
CA ILE A 87 -36.26 5.59 -38.62
C ILE A 87 -36.34 4.30 -37.79
N VAL A 88 -37.50 3.65 -37.74
CA VAL A 88 -37.67 2.38 -37.00
C VAL A 88 -36.84 1.25 -37.63
N ALA A 89 -36.78 1.17 -38.96
CA ALA A 89 -35.96 0.19 -39.66
C ALA A 89 -34.46 0.41 -39.42
N ASP A 90 -34.01 1.67 -39.44
CA ASP A 90 -32.63 2.06 -39.14
C ASP A 90 -32.28 1.80 -37.69
N ALA A 91 -33.17 2.14 -36.76
CA ALA A 91 -33.02 1.83 -35.34
C ALA A 91 -32.90 0.33 -35.08
N LYS A 92 -33.69 -0.52 -35.76
CA LYS A 92 -33.56 -1.99 -35.66
C LYS A 92 -32.22 -2.50 -36.19
N ARG A 93 -31.73 -1.95 -37.30
CA ARG A 93 -30.40 -2.29 -37.84
C ARG A 93 -29.29 -1.86 -36.89
N ALA A 94 -29.35 -0.62 -36.40
CA ALA A 94 -28.40 -0.08 -35.44
C ALA A 94 -28.45 -0.84 -34.12
N GLN A 95 -29.64 -1.22 -33.63
CA GLN A 95 -29.83 -2.05 -32.43
C GLN A 95 -29.16 -3.42 -32.59
N ALA A 96 -29.34 -4.10 -33.73
CA ALA A 96 -28.71 -5.40 -33.98
C ALA A 96 -27.18 -5.29 -34.02
N GLN A 97 -26.64 -4.25 -34.67
CA GLN A 97 -25.20 -3.98 -34.71
C GLN A 97 -24.66 -3.61 -33.33
N LEU A 98 -25.35 -2.73 -32.60
CA LEU A 98 -25.00 -2.30 -31.26
C LEU A 98 -25.04 -3.47 -30.27
N GLN A 99 -25.99 -4.40 -30.41
CA GLN A 99 -26.04 -5.60 -29.58
C GLN A 99 -24.81 -6.49 -29.79
N GLN A 100 -24.38 -6.68 -31.04
CA GLN A 100 -23.17 -7.44 -31.34
C GLN A 100 -21.91 -6.75 -30.81
N ILE A 101 -21.80 -5.43 -31.01
CA ILE A 101 -20.68 -4.63 -30.50
C ILE A 101 -20.68 -4.63 -28.97
N SER A 102 -21.84 -4.46 -28.34
CA SER A 102 -21.99 -4.49 -26.88
C SER A 102 -21.49 -5.80 -26.32
N THR A 103 -21.91 -6.95 -26.86
CA THR A 103 -21.47 -8.25 -26.36
C THR A 103 -19.96 -8.47 -26.56
N ASP A 104 -19.38 -8.07 -27.70
CA ASP A 104 -17.92 -8.18 -27.92
C ASP A 104 -17.12 -7.24 -27.00
N VAL A 105 -17.59 -5.99 -26.82
CA VAL A 105 -16.96 -5.02 -25.91
C VAL A 105 -17.07 -5.48 -24.46
N GLU A 106 -18.25 -5.89 -24.00
CA GLU A 106 -18.48 -6.42 -22.64
C GLU A 106 -17.58 -7.62 -22.35
N GLN A 107 -17.46 -8.56 -23.29
CA GLN A 107 -16.60 -9.71 -23.13
C GLN A 107 -15.11 -9.30 -23.07
N ARG A 108 -14.64 -8.49 -24.01
CA ARG A 108 -13.23 -8.05 -24.06
C ARG A 108 -12.86 -7.20 -22.85
N VAL A 109 -13.70 -6.25 -22.47
CA VAL A 109 -13.49 -5.38 -21.31
C VAL A 109 -13.54 -6.20 -20.03
N GLY A 110 -14.50 -7.11 -19.90
CA GLY A 110 -14.60 -8.02 -18.75
C GLY A 110 -13.34 -8.87 -18.57
N ASP A 111 -12.84 -9.47 -19.66
CA ASP A 111 -11.59 -10.26 -19.66
C ASP A 111 -10.37 -9.40 -19.29
N MET A 112 -10.27 -8.18 -19.82
CA MET A 112 -9.20 -7.24 -19.48
C MET A 112 -9.26 -6.79 -18.02
N LEU A 113 -10.44 -6.44 -17.51
CA LEU A 113 -10.64 -6.01 -16.13
C LEU A 113 -10.28 -7.14 -15.15
N LYS A 114 -10.64 -8.38 -15.47
CA LYS A 114 -10.25 -9.56 -14.70
C LYS A 114 -8.73 -9.73 -14.70
N SER A 115 -8.10 -9.66 -15.87
CA SER A 115 -6.63 -9.76 -16.00
C SER A 115 -5.88 -8.66 -15.22
N ILE A 116 -6.41 -7.43 -15.25
CA ILE A 116 -5.85 -6.31 -14.47
C ILE A 116 -5.99 -6.58 -12.97
N SER A 117 -7.16 -7.03 -12.51
CA SER A 117 -7.39 -7.35 -11.09
C SER A 117 -6.46 -8.46 -10.59
N GLU A 118 -6.27 -9.53 -11.39
CA GLU A 118 -5.31 -10.60 -11.12
C GLU A 118 -3.87 -10.08 -11.06
N SER A 119 -3.52 -9.16 -11.97
CA SER A 119 -2.20 -8.51 -11.99
C SER A 119 -1.97 -7.64 -10.76
N GLN A 120 -2.97 -6.90 -10.30
CA GLN A 120 -2.89 -6.13 -9.06
C GLN A 120 -2.64 -7.03 -7.85
N THR A 121 -3.35 -8.16 -7.78
CA THR A 121 -3.14 -9.17 -6.73
C THR A 121 -1.73 -9.73 -6.81
N ALA A 122 -1.25 -10.11 -8.00
CA ALA A 122 0.11 -10.59 -8.19
C ALA A 122 1.17 -9.56 -7.78
N ILE A 123 0.99 -8.28 -8.12
CA ILE A 123 1.90 -7.19 -7.67
C ILE A 123 1.90 -7.10 -6.15
N ALA A 124 0.72 -7.12 -5.52
CA ALA A 124 0.62 -6.99 -4.08
C ALA A 124 1.23 -8.18 -3.32
N GLU A 125 1.20 -9.38 -3.90
CA GLU A 125 1.85 -10.56 -3.33
C GLU A 125 3.38 -10.60 -3.57
N THR A 126 3.84 -10.10 -4.71
CA THR A 126 5.26 -10.16 -5.10
C THR A 126 6.07 -8.98 -4.59
N THR A 127 5.47 -7.80 -4.45
CA THR A 127 6.14 -6.58 -3.97
C THR A 127 6.85 -6.80 -2.62
N PRO A 128 6.22 -7.40 -1.58
CA PRO A 128 6.90 -7.77 -0.33
C PRO A 128 8.19 -8.59 -0.51
N ARG A 129 8.18 -9.54 -1.45
CA ARG A 129 9.33 -10.42 -1.71
C ARG A 129 10.46 -9.68 -2.42
N ILE A 130 10.09 -8.83 -3.37
CA ILE A 130 11.05 -7.96 -4.08
C ILE A 130 11.65 -6.96 -3.11
N GLY A 131 10.85 -6.40 -2.20
CA GLY A 131 11.30 -5.49 -1.17
C GLY A 131 12.31 -6.15 -0.23
N GLN A 132 12.02 -7.36 0.28
CA GLN A 132 12.98 -8.14 1.08
C GLN A 132 14.29 -8.40 0.32
N GLY A 133 14.22 -8.75 -0.96
CA GLY A 133 15.42 -8.91 -1.80
C GLY A 133 16.22 -7.60 -1.96
N SER A 134 15.53 -6.47 -2.04
CA SER A 134 16.13 -5.13 -2.09
C SER A 134 16.80 -4.76 -0.77
N ALA A 135 16.16 -5.08 0.36
CA ALA A 135 16.71 -4.88 1.70
C ALA A 135 17.96 -5.73 1.95
N ASP A 136 17.95 -7.00 1.55
CA ASP A 136 19.12 -7.88 1.62
C ASP A 136 20.26 -7.42 0.70
N LYS A 137 19.93 -6.84 -0.46
CA LYS A 137 20.93 -6.21 -1.33
C LYS A 137 21.55 -4.98 -0.66
N ALA A 138 20.75 -4.06 -0.12
CA ALA A 138 21.23 -2.87 0.59
C ALA A 138 22.11 -3.22 1.80
N THR A 139 21.78 -4.33 2.48
CA THR A 139 22.54 -4.86 3.60
C THR A 139 23.88 -5.46 3.14
N ARG A 140 23.92 -6.17 2.00
CA ARG A 140 25.16 -6.73 1.40
C ARG A 140 26.17 -5.67 0.98
N ASP A 141 25.71 -4.49 0.59
CA ASP A 141 26.59 -3.38 0.23
C ASP A 141 27.38 -2.86 1.45
N ASN A 142 26.93 -3.17 2.69
CA ASN A 142 27.58 -2.83 3.97
C ASN A 142 28.05 -4.05 4.77
N LYS A 143 28.47 -5.13 4.08
CA LYS A 143 28.79 -6.44 4.69
C LYS A 143 29.89 -6.43 5.77
N GLU A 144 30.71 -5.39 5.84
CA GLU A 144 31.90 -5.32 6.72
C GLU A 144 31.57 -5.41 8.21
N PHE A 145 30.32 -5.11 8.60
CA PHE A 145 29.89 -5.06 10.00
C PHE A 145 28.92 -6.19 10.38
N LEU A 146 28.61 -7.10 9.46
CA LEU A 146 27.46 -7.99 9.54
C LEU A 146 27.85 -9.45 9.75
N GLN A 147 27.15 -10.14 10.65
CA GLN A 147 27.32 -11.59 10.80
C GLN A 147 26.75 -12.33 9.58
N GLN A 148 25.60 -11.84 9.11
CA GLN A 148 24.92 -12.30 7.93
C GLN A 148 24.48 -11.07 7.15
N ALA A 149 24.76 -11.03 5.86
CA ALA A 149 24.35 -9.93 5.00
C ALA A 149 22.86 -10.05 4.62
N ARG A 150 22.00 -10.09 5.63
CA ARG A 150 20.54 -10.20 5.53
C ARG A 150 19.88 -9.27 6.54
N ALA A 151 18.81 -8.62 6.12
CA ALA A 151 17.94 -7.86 7.01
C ALA A 151 16.70 -8.68 7.31
N SER A 152 16.30 -8.75 8.58
CA SER A 152 14.97 -9.26 8.92
C SER A 152 13.97 -8.11 8.85
N LEU A 153 13.04 -8.17 7.92
CA LEU A 153 11.97 -7.18 7.79
C LEU A 153 10.72 -7.65 8.52
N PHE A 154 10.04 -6.69 9.15
CA PHE A 154 8.78 -6.91 9.83
C PHE A 154 7.80 -5.81 9.42
N SER A 155 6.55 -6.18 9.18
CA SER A 155 5.42 -5.26 9.09
C SER A 155 4.12 -6.04 9.24
N SER A 156 3.11 -5.39 9.81
CA SER A 156 1.78 -5.97 9.90
C SER A 156 1.11 -6.14 8.54
N SER A 157 1.48 -5.33 7.54
CA SER A 157 0.90 -5.38 6.18
C SER A 157 1.51 -6.46 5.29
N LEU A 158 2.73 -6.94 5.58
CA LEU A 158 3.40 -8.00 4.81
C LEU A 158 2.75 -9.37 5.01
N SER A 159 1.99 -9.57 6.08
CA SER A 159 1.33 -10.85 6.36
C SER A 159 0.05 -11.01 5.53
N LYS A 160 -0.07 -12.12 4.80
CA LYS A 160 -1.33 -12.50 4.15
C LYS A 160 -2.37 -12.81 5.22
N GLN A 161 -3.46 -12.04 5.26
CA GLN A 161 -4.56 -12.23 6.20
C GLN A 161 -5.89 -12.13 5.45
N GLY A 162 -6.60 -13.25 5.30
CA GLY A 162 -7.85 -13.30 4.54
C GLY A 162 -7.67 -12.81 3.11
N CYS A 163 -8.32 -11.70 2.77
CA CYS A 163 -8.30 -11.10 1.43
C CYS A 163 -7.13 -10.12 1.20
N ARG A 164 -6.12 -10.15 2.07
CA ARG A 164 -4.96 -9.25 1.99
C ARG A 164 -3.79 -9.96 1.30
N PRO A 165 -3.36 -9.50 0.11
CA PRO A 165 -2.29 -10.15 -0.64
C PRO A 165 -0.87 -9.87 -0.12
N GLY A 166 -0.63 -8.81 0.67
CA GLY A 166 0.69 -8.52 1.26
C GLY A 166 1.14 -7.05 1.27
N LEU A 167 0.35 -6.14 0.70
CA LEU A 167 0.46 -4.68 0.84
C LEU A 167 -0.69 -4.16 1.74
N PRO A 168 -0.66 -2.91 2.24
CA PRO A 168 -1.74 -2.32 3.06
C PRO A 168 -2.99 -1.98 2.24
N ILE A 169 -3.44 -2.93 1.44
CA ILE A 169 -4.59 -2.85 0.55
C ILE A 169 -5.50 -4.05 0.78
N GLU A 170 -6.74 -3.88 0.35
CA GLU A 170 -7.74 -4.93 0.29
C GLU A 170 -8.53 -4.81 -1.01
N GLU A 171 -9.23 -5.88 -1.33
CA GLU A 171 -10.16 -5.92 -2.44
C GLU A 171 -11.33 -4.97 -2.20
N ASP A 172 -11.65 -4.14 -3.18
CA ASP A 172 -12.77 -3.21 -3.17
C ASP A 172 -13.93 -3.72 -4.02
N THR A 173 -15.09 -3.11 -3.82
CA THR A 173 -16.25 -3.37 -4.65
C THR A 173 -16.08 -2.71 -6.02
N PHE A 174 -16.49 -3.42 -7.08
CA PHE A 174 -16.50 -2.88 -8.44
C PHE A 174 -17.37 -1.61 -8.56
N LYS A 175 -18.31 -1.39 -7.62
CA LYS A 175 -19.11 -0.18 -7.50
C LYS A 175 -18.26 1.10 -7.51
N THR A 176 -17.10 1.10 -6.86
CA THR A 176 -16.24 2.28 -6.78
C THR A 176 -15.71 2.69 -8.15
N VAL A 177 -15.20 1.71 -8.92
CA VAL A 177 -14.74 1.92 -10.30
C VAL A 177 -15.88 2.40 -11.19
N CYS A 178 -17.04 1.74 -11.11
CA CYS A 178 -18.20 2.11 -11.90
C CYS A 178 -18.70 3.53 -11.57
N THR A 179 -18.75 3.91 -10.29
CA THR A 179 -19.13 5.26 -9.85
C THR A 179 -18.17 6.32 -10.37
N ARG A 180 -16.86 6.02 -10.41
CA ARG A 180 -15.85 6.92 -10.98
C ARG A 180 -15.98 7.02 -12.50
N ALA A 181 -16.20 5.90 -13.19
CA ALA A 181 -16.37 5.84 -14.64
C ALA A 181 -17.62 6.61 -15.10
N LYS A 182 -18.71 6.54 -14.32
CA LYS A 182 -19.98 7.23 -14.60
C LYS A 182 -19.83 8.73 -14.83
N LYS A 183 -18.83 9.37 -14.21
CA LYS A 183 -18.55 10.81 -14.40
C LYS A 183 -18.23 11.17 -15.86
N TYR A 184 -17.69 10.23 -16.61
CA TYR A 184 -17.28 10.42 -18.01
C TYR A 184 -18.32 9.91 -19.01
N THR A 185 -19.30 9.12 -18.55
CA THR A 185 -20.30 8.49 -19.42
C THR A 185 -21.14 9.48 -20.22
N PRO A 186 -21.68 10.59 -19.67
CA PRO A 186 -22.52 11.50 -20.45
C PRO A 186 -21.78 12.16 -21.62
N GLU A 187 -20.54 12.58 -21.41
CA GLU A 187 -19.72 13.22 -22.45
C GLU A 187 -19.39 12.23 -23.57
N LEU A 188 -18.94 11.03 -23.21
CA LEU A 188 -18.64 9.97 -24.18
C LEU A 188 -19.89 9.48 -24.92
N ALA A 189 -21.02 9.33 -24.21
CA ALA A 189 -22.29 8.92 -24.81
C ALA A 189 -22.81 9.96 -25.80
N ASN A 190 -22.72 11.25 -25.48
CA ASN A 190 -23.11 12.32 -26.41
C ASN A 190 -22.23 12.30 -27.66
N LYS A 191 -20.91 12.14 -27.51
CA LYS A 191 -19.99 12.05 -28.65
C LYS A 191 -20.30 10.85 -29.56
N LEU A 192 -20.53 9.68 -28.98
CA LEU A 192 -20.93 8.47 -29.72
C LEU A 192 -22.30 8.63 -30.39
N ALA A 193 -23.24 9.30 -29.73
CA ALA A 193 -24.55 9.60 -30.28
C ALA A 193 -24.45 10.55 -31.49
N ASP A 194 -23.61 11.57 -31.43
CA ASP A 194 -23.40 12.52 -32.53
C ASP A 194 -22.80 11.83 -33.76
N GLU A 195 -21.78 10.98 -33.58
CA GLU A 195 -21.15 10.21 -34.67
C GLU A 195 -22.13 9.21 -35.31
N THR A 196 -22.97 8.54 -34.51
CA THR A 196 -24.02 7.64 -35.03
C THR A 196 -25.14 8.40 -35.74
N LEU A 197 -25.50 9.58 -35.23
CA LEU A 197 -26.52 10.46 -35.81
C LEU A 197 -26.13 11.00 -37.19
N ASP A 198 -24.86 11.36 -37.40
CA ASP A 198 -24.38 11.80 -38.72
C ASP A 198 -24.60 10.74 -39.80
N THR A 199 -24.54 9.48 -39.43
CA THR A 199 -24.82 8.35 -40.33
C THR A 199 -26.32 8.27 -40.68
N MET A 200 -27.22 8.75 -39.81
CA MET A 200 -28.68 8.73 -40.02
C MET A 200 -29.24 9.98 -40.73
N LYS A 201 -28.47 11.07 -40.85
CA LYS A 201 -28.92 12.33 -41.47
C LYS A 201 -29.35 12.20 -42.95
N GLY A 202 -28.99 11.10 -43.62
CA GLY A 202 -29.29 10.86 -45.04
C GLY A 202 -30.74 10.43 -45.35
N ALA A 203 -31.49 9.87 -44.39
CA ALA A 203 -32.80 9.28 -44.67
C ALA A 203 -33.96 10.28 -44.49
N CYS A 204 -33.94 11.10 -43.45
CA CYS A 204 -34.92 12.15 -43.17
C CYS A 204 -34.26 13.23 -42.30
N LYS A 205 -34.50 14.52 -42.58
CA LYS A 205 -34.01 15.64 -41.74
C LYS A 205 -34.49 15.60 -40.26
N SER A 206 -35.30 14.61 -39.89
CA SER A 206 -35.88 14.38 -38.56
C SER A 206 -35.08 13.44 -37.64
N GLY A 207 -34.00 12.79 -38.11
CA GLY A 207 -33.16 11.91 -37.28
C GLY A 207 -32.63 12.58 -35.99
N PRO A 208 -32.11 13.82 -36.05
CA PRO A 208 -31.71 14.58 -34.87
C PRO A 208 -32.87 14.90 -33.92
N LEU A 209 -34.09 15.11 -34.43
CA LEU A 209 -35.29 15.38 -33.62
C LEU A 209 -35.77 14.12 -32.89
N ALA A 210 -35.73 12.95 -33.52
CA ALA A 210 -36.11 11.68 -32.90
C ALA A 210 -35.14 11.28 -31.77
N MET A 211 -33.83 11.51 -31.97
CA MET A 211 -32.82 11.29 -30.93
C MET A 211 -32.84 12.37 -29.86
N ALA A 212 -33.13 13.64 -30.19
CA ALA A 212 -33.34 14.69 -29.19
C ALA A 212 -34.56 14.42 -28.31
N ASP A 213 -35.59 13.71 -28.79
CA ASP A 213 -36.75 13.31 -28.01
C ASP A 213 -36.49 12.02 -27.17
N ALA A 214 -35.50 11.21 -27.58
CA ALA A 214 -35.01 10.05 -26.84
C ALA A 214 -33.94 10.42 -25.78
N ALA A 215 -33.10 11.42 -26.06
CA ALA A 215 -31.97 11.88 -25.25
C ALA A 215 -32.31 12.30 -23.81
N PRO A 216 -33.41 13.05 -23.52
CA PRO A 216 -33.77 13.39 -22.14
C PRO A 216 -34.26 12.17 -21.34
N LYS A 217 -34.32 10.98 -21.95
CA LYS A 217 -34.79 9.73 -21.35
C LYS A 217 -33.75 8.60 -21.43
N PHE A 218 -32.45 8.89 -21.57
CA PHE A 218 -31.46 7.92 -21.15
C PHE A 218 -31.77 7.59 -19.69
N PRO A 219 -32.22 6.36 -19.36
CA PRO A 219 -32.59 6.02 -18.00
C PRO A 219 -31.42 6.41 -17.11
N GLN A 220 -31.70 7.15 -16.03
CA GLN A 220 -30.69 7.60 -15.08
C GLN A 220 -29.73 6.44 -14.84
N ALA A 221 -28.49 6.61 -15.30
CA ALA A 221 -27.51 5.54 -15.45
C ALA A 221 -27.02 4.96 -14.10
N ASP A 222 -27.82 5.10 -13.05
CA ASP A 222 -27.49 4.85 -11.66
C ASP A 222 -27.78 3.40 -11.24
N THR A 223 -28.72 2.69 -11.85
CA THR A 223 -29.20 1.40 -11.29
C THR A 223 -28.90 0.15 -12.12
N LEU A 224 -28.76 0.26 -13.46
CA LEU A 224 -28.61 -0.92 -14.33
C LEU A 224 -27.17 -1.27 -14.70
N PHE A 225 -26.23 -0.34 -14.62
CA PHE A 225 -24.93 -0.47 -15.30
C PHE A 225 -23.78 -1.03 -14.45
N CYS A 226 -23.98 -1.16 -13.13
CA CYS A 226 -22.96 -1.62 -12.19
C CYS A 226 -23.40 -2.86 -11.38
N THR A 227 -24.24 -3.74 -11.93
CA THR A 227 -24.79 -4.89 -11.18
C THR A 227 -23.75 -5.96 -10.85
N GLU A 228 -22.63 -6.00 -11.58
CA GLU A 228 -21.44 -6.80 -11.27
C GLU A 228 -20.84 -6.46 -9.88
N ALA A 229 -21.24 -5.33 -9.28
CA ALA A 229 -20.84 -4.88 -7.95
C ALA A 229 -21.33 -5.75 -6.77
N GLN A 230 -22.11 -6.81 -7.02
CA GLN A 230 -22.65 -7.65 -5.95
C GLN A 230 -21.72 -8.79 -5.51
N GLN A 231 -20.65 -9.08 -6.25
CA GLN A 231 -19.73 -10.13 -5.79
C GLN A 231 -18.92 -9.65 -4.57
N PRO A 232 -18.88 -10.43 -3.48
CA PRO A 232 -18.10 -10.09 -2.32
C PRO A 232 -16.61 -10.06 -2.71
N PRO A 233 -15.84 -9.07 -2.21
CA PRO A 233 -14.46 -8.82 -2.62
C PRO A 233 -13.48 -9.98 -2.33
N CYS A 234 -13.88 -11.01 -1.60
CA CYS A 234 -13.00 -12.05 -1.05
C CYS A 234 -13.30 -13.47 -1.53
N GLY A 235 -14.06 -13.65 -2.61
CA GLY A 235 -14.41 -14.99 -3.09
C GLY A 235 -15.04 -15.06 -4.48
N GLY A 236 -14.99 -13.97 -5.25
CA GLY A 236 -15.50 -13.91 -6.60
C GLY A 236 -14.40 -14.05 -7.65
N ASN A 237 -14.71 -14.65 -8.80
CA ASN A 237 -13.87 -14.61 -10.01
C ASN A 237 -14.02 -13.26 -10.77
N GLY A 238 -14.41 -12.20 -10.06
CA GLY A 238 -14.76 -10.91 -10.62
C GLY A 238 -13.60 -9.92 -10.67
N PRO A 239 -13.71 -8.87 -11.49
CA PRO A 239 -12.76 -7.78 -11.48
C PRO A 239 -12.93 -6.96 -10.19
N HIS A 240 -12.00 -7.11 -9.27
CA HIS A 240 -12.00 -6.36 -8.01
C HIS A 240 -10.87 -5.33 -8.03
N PRO A 241 -11.20 -4.02 -8.07
CA PRO A 241 -10.20 -2.98 -7.86
C PRO A 241 -9.65 -3.06 -6.44
N LYS A 242 -8.47 -2.50 -6.20
CA LYS A 242 -7.87 -2.49 -4.86
C LYS A 242 -8.12 -1.15 -4.17
N LYS A 243 -8.41 -1.17 -2.87
CA LYS A 243 -8.46 0.03 -2.01
C LYS A 243 -7.45 -0.03 -0.88
N VAL A 244 -7.21 1.09 -0.22
CA VAL A 244 -6.43 1.09 1.03
C VAL A 244 -7.29 0.44 2.11
N MET A 245 -6.71 -0.47 2.91
CA MET A 245 -7.47 -1.08 4.01
C MET A 245 -7.88 -0.03 5.05
N ALA A 246 -9.06 -0.17 5.66
CA ALA A 246 -9.61 0.85 6.56
C ALA A 246 -8.71 1.26 7.75
N GLY A 247 -7.83 0.35 8.21
CA GLY A 247 -6.86 0.64 9.27
C GLY A 247 -5.57 1.31 8.80
N ALA A 248 -5.26 1.25 7.51
CA ALA A 248 -4.03 1.78 6.95
C ALA A 248 -4.21 3.26 6.58
N LYS A 249 -3.56 4.10 7.37
CA LYS A 249 -3.48 5.55 7.19
C LYS A 249 -2.05 6.01 7.40
N ASN A 250 -1.68 7.19 6.89
CA ASN A 250 -0.39 7.80 7.17
C ASN A 250 -0.13 7.80 8.69
N GLY A 251 1.02 7.24 9.09
CA GLY A 251 1.46 7.08 10.46
C GLY A 251 0.98 5.82 11.19
N SER A 252 0.08 5.02 10.62
CA SER A 252 -0.41 3.76 11.23
C SER A 252 0.61 2.62 11.17
N ASP A 253 0.42 1.59 11.99
CA ASP A 253 1.30 0.41 12.04
C ASP A 253 1.23 -0.47 10.76
N HIS A 254 0.17 -0.32 9.97
CA HIS A 254 0.04 -0.99 8.67
C HIS A 254 0.91 -0.36 7.58
N MET A 255 1.28 0.90 7.76
CA MET A 255 2.10 1.68 6.85
C MET A 255 3.59 1.65 7.21
N GLN A 256 3.95 1.02 8.32
CA GLN A 256 5.31 1.02 8.86
C GLN A 256 6.03 -0.29 8.54
N PHE A 257 7.32 -0.16 8.24
CA PHE A 257 8.24 -1.27 8.10
C PHE A 257 9.34 -1.13 9.14
N TRP A 258 9.78 -2.25 9.68
CA TRP A 258 10.90 -2.33 10.60
C TRP A 258 11.94 -3.27 10.03
N SER A 259 13.20 -2.92 10.19
CA SER A 259 14.30 -3.84 9.91
C SER A 259 15.11 -4.12 11.16
N ARG A 260 15.60 -5.35 11.23
CA ARG A 260 16.64 -5.77 12.17
C ARG A 260 17.83 -6.30 11.38
N VAL A 261 19.02 -5.84 11.72
CA VAL A 261 20.29 -6.32 11.16
C VAL A 261 21.19 -6.76 12.30
N ASP A 262 21.66 -8.00 12.27
CA ASP A 262 22.53 -8.56 13.32
C ASP A 262 24.01 -8.42 12.91
N GLY A 263 24.79 -7.77 13.78
CA GLY A 263 26.22 -7.56 13.58
C GLY A 263 27.06 -8.80 13.89
N GLU A 264 28.29 -8.82 13.38
CA GLU A 264 29.22 -9.93 13.65
C GLU A 264 29.53 -10.02 15.15
N GLN A 265 29.33 -11.22 15.74
CA GLN A 265 29.75 -11.46 17.12
C GLN A 265 31.22 -11.08 17.26
N THR A 266 31.52 -10.10 18.11
CA THR A 266 32.89 -9.66 18.39
C THR A 266 33.66 -10.85 18.95
N ARG A 267 34.41 -11.56 18.09
CA ARG A 267 35.04 -12.84 18.45
C ARG A 267 36.14 -12.71 19.51
N ASP A 268 36.70 -11.51 19.71
CA ASP A 268 37.88 -11.31 20.56
C ASP A 268 37.90 -10.00 21.36
N ALA A 269 36.74 -9.52 21.83
CA ALA A 269 36.76 -8.46 22.86
C ALA A 269 37.05 -9.07 24.25
N GLY A 270 38.15 -9.82 24.39
CA GLY A 270 38.57 -10.55 25.59
C GLY A 270 38.82 -9.69 26.84
N HIS A 271 38.60 -8.37 26.75
CA HIS A 271 38.76 -7.42 27.84
C HIS A 271 37.49 -6.59 28.13
N ALA A 272 36.37 -6.89 27.46
CA ALA A 272 35.10 -6.20 27.72
C ALA A 272 34.45 -6.74 29.01
N VAL A 273 34.83 -6.10 30.13
CA VAL A 273 34.03 -5.89 31.34
C VAL A 273 33.86 -7.12 32.25
N ASP A 274 34.83 -7.30 33.15
CA ASP A 274 34.72 -8.18 34.33
C ASP A 274 33.44 -7.91 35.17
N ASN A 275 32.85 -6.71 35.07
CA ASN A 275 31.60 -6.34 35.75
C ASN A 275 30.33 -6.95 35.12
N LEU A 276 30.43 -7.64 33.97
CA LEU A 276 29.31 -8.37 33.35
C LEU A 276 29.35 -9.88 33.60
N LYS A 277 30.36 -10.40 34.30
CA LYS A 277 30.49 -11.83 34.64
C LYS A 277 29.29 -12.42 35.40
N ASN A 278 28.50 -11.58 36.06
CA ASN A 278 27.30 -12.00 36.79
C ASN A 278 26.01 -11.97 35.95
N GLN A 279 26.06 -11.43 34.72
CA GLN A 279 24.94 -11.50 33.77
C GLN A 279 25.24 -12.57 32.73
N ASN A 280 24.21 -13.28 32.28
CA ASN A 280 24.35 -14.29 31.24
C ASN A 280 25.00 -13.64 29.99
N PRO A 281 26.24 -13.98 29.61
CA PRO A 281 27.00 -13.31 28.56
C PRO A 281 26.27 -13.32 27.21
N ALA A 282 25.44 -14.36 26.99
CA ALA A 282 24.60 -14.47 25.81
C ALA A 282 23.52 -13.38 25.72
N ALA A 283 22.99 -12.91 26.85
CA ALA A 283 21.93 -11.90 26.89
C ALA A 283 22.46 -10.48 26.61
N VAL A 284 23.68 -10.19 27.06
CA VAL A 284 24.30 -8.86 26.92
C VAL A 284 24.86 -8.66 25.51
N ASN A 285 25.52 -9.67 24.95
CA ASN A 285 26.06 -9.62 23.58
C ASN A 285 24.96 -9.56 22.52
N ALA A 286 23.77 -10.11 22.78
CA ALA A 286 22.64 -10.04 21.86
C ALA A 286 22.00 -8.64 21.76
N GLN A 287 22.19 -7.75 22.73
CA GLN A 287 21.57 -6.41 22.72
C GLN A 287 22.47 -5.33 22.12
N VAL A 288 23.80 -5.51 22.16
CA VAL A 288 24.75 -4.46 21.80
C VAL A 288 25.05 -4.41 20.31
N ASN A 289 24.74 -5.49 19.58
CA ASN A 289 25.20 -5.73 18.22
C ASN A 289 24.07 -5.90 17.21
N VAL A 290 23.04 -5.07 17.32
CA VAL A 290 21.88 -5.10 16.44
C VAL A 290 21.56 -3.70 15.97
N GLY A 291 21.46 -3.52 14.65
CA GLY A 291 20.92 -2.32 14.02
C GLY A 291 19.40 -2.46 13.88
N PHE A 292 18.68 -1.41 14.25
CA PHE A 292 17.23 -1.33 14.07
C PHE A 292 16.89 -0.06 13.32
N ALA A 293 15.94 -0.15 12.40
CA ALA A 293 15.45 1.00 11.69
C ALA A 293 13.96 0.88 11.40
N GLN A 294 13.35 2.03 11.12
CA GLN A 294 11.94 2.13 10.81
C GLN A 294 11.74 3.02 9.59
N SER A 295 10.91 2.58 8.66
CA SER A 295 10.42 3.41 7.56
C SER A 295 8.90 3.37 7.52
N GLU A 296 8.35 4.25 6.70
CA GLU A 296 6.92 4.36 6.46
C GLU A 296 6.66 4.57 4.98
N LEU A 297 5.73 3.77 4.47
CA LEU A 297 5.02 4.03 3.22
C LEU A 297 3.89 5.01 3.53
N TYR A 298 3.82 6.14 2.82
CA TYR A 298 2.75 7.10 3.01
C TYR A 298 2.25 7.62 1.67
N PHE A 299 1.00 8.07 1.68
CA PHE A 299 0.42 8.78 0.54
C PHE A 299 0.73 10.28 0.70
N ASP A 300 1.47 10.85 -0.25
CA ASP A 300 1.88 12.25 -0.22
C ASP A 300 0.73 13.16 -0.63
N CYS A 301 0.11 13.80 0.34
CA CYS A 301 -1.01 14.70 0.11
C CYS A 301 -0.96 15.90 1.05
N THR A 302 -1.57 17.00 0.61
CA THR A 302 -1.69 18.21 1.44
C THR A 302 -2.86 18.03 2.41
N GLY A 303 -2.57 17.69 3.67
CA GLY A 303 -3.55 17.61 4.76
C GLY A 303 -3.63 16.24 5.43
N ALA A 304 -4.71 16.00 6.17
CA ALA A 304 -4.94 14.73 6.84
C ALA A 304 -5.29 13.63 5.82
N PHE A 305 -4.74 12.43 6.02
CA PHE A 305 -5.00 11.27 5.15
C PHE A 305 -6.51 10.98 4.99
N THR A 306 -7.31 11.19 6.04
CA THR A 306 -8.77 11.01 5.98
C THR A 306 -9.46 11.95 5.00
N THR A 307 -8.91 13.15 4.79
CA THR A 307 -9.41 14.13 3.83
C THR A 307 -8.91 13.79 2.43
N CYS A 308 -7.64 13.41 2.31
CA CYS A 308 -7.04 13.07 1.02
C CYS A 308 -7.59 11.76 0.44
N ASN A 309 -7.83 10.75 1.28
CA ASN A 309 -8.36 9.45 0.86
C ASN A 309 -9.89 9.41 0.88
N GLN A 310 -10.57 10.56 0.82
CA GLN A 310 -12.02 10.57 0.62
C GLN A 310 -12.35 9.88 -0.71
N ASN A 311 -13.33 8.96 -0.67
CA ASN A 311 -13.71 8.14 -1.82
C ASN A 311 -12.58 7.25 -2.37
N GLU A 312 -11.65 6.81 -1.51
CA GLU A 312 -10.51 5.94 -1.89
C GLU A 312 -9.55 6.57 -2.89
N GLN A 313 -9.44 7.90 -2.91
CA GLN A 313 -8.62 8.63 -3.88
C GLN A 313 -7.13 8.22 -3.88
N ALA A 314 -6.59 7.78 -2.74
CA ALA A 314 -5.20 7.35 -2.66
C ALA A 314 -4.88 6.17 -3.60
N MET A 315 -5.87 5.35 -3.95
CA MET A 315 -5.71 4.23 -4.88
C MET A 315 -6.03 4.58 -6.34
N TYR A 316 -6.15 5.86 -6.66
CA TYR A 316 -6.30 6.36 -8.04
C TYR A 316 -5.27 7.45 -8.39
N ASP A 317 -4.36 7.78 -7.47
CA ASP A 317 -3.23 8.69 -7.67
C ASP A 317 -1.89 7.97 -7.44
N THR A 318 -0.82 8.45 -8.08
CA THR A 318 0.52 7.85 -8.04
C THR A 318 1.45 8.57 -7.06
N LEU A 319 0.89 9.03 -5.94
CA LEU A 319 1.60 9.82 -4.92
C LEU A 319 2.07 8.98 -3.72
N TRP A 320 2.13 7.65 -3.87
CA TRP A 320 2.72 6.80 -2.83
C TRP A 320 4.22 6.96 -2.80
N THR A 321 4.74 7.18 -1.60
CA THR A 321 6.16 7.46 -1.37
C THR A 321 6.62 6.84 -0.05
N ALA A 322 7.92 6.85 0.17
CA ALA A 322 8.57 6.26 1.33
C ALA A 322 9.36 7.32 2.09
N ARG A 323 9.39 7.21 3.42
CA ARG A 323 10.29 8.00 4.28
C ARG A 323 10.88 7.17 5.40
N LEU A 324 12.08 7.53 5.83
CA LEU A 324 12.62 7.07 7.09
C LEU A 324 11.87 7.71 8.26
N ARG A 325 11.68 6.95 9.34
CA ARG A 325 11.15 7.48 10.60
C ARG A 325 12.22 7.40 11.66
N ARG A 326 12.27 8.41 12.52
CA ARG A 326 12.98 8.27 13.80
C ARG A 326 12.27 7.19 14.60
N ILE A 327 13.04 6.22 15.09
CA ILE A 327 12.54 5.11 15.91
C ILE A 327 11.78 5.72 17.08
N LYS A 328 10.45 5.64 17.03
CA LYS A 328 9.66 5.70 18.26
C LYS A 328 9.72 4.29 18.81
N SER A 329 10.19 4.13 20.06
CA SER A 329 10.10 2.83 20.75
C SER A 329 8.68 2.32 20.53
N PRO A 330 8.51 1.22 19.77
CA PRO A 330 7.20 0.95 19.21
C PRO A 330 6.28 0.59 20.37
N THR A 331 5.15 1.29 20.46
CA THR A 331 4.04 0.86 21.33
C THR A 331 3.38 -0.32 20.62
N ILE A 332 4.09 -1.45 20.49
CA ILE A 332 3.56 -2.58 19.73
C ILE A 332 2.43 -3.20 20.56
N THR A 333 1.19 -2.84 20.22
CA THR A 333 0.02 -3.56 20.67
C THR A 333 -0.22 -4.73 19.72
N PHE A 334 0.36 -5.89 20.05
CA PHE A 334 0.19 -7.17 19.33
C PHE A 334 -1.20 -7.78 19.52
N ALA A 335 -2.27 -6.98 19.42
CA ALA A 335 -3.63 -7.44 19.70
C ALA A 335 -4.13 -8.53 18.72
N GLY A 336 -3.47 -8.71 17.57
CA GLY A 336 -3.89 -9.62 16.50
C GLY A 336 -3.05 -10.88 16.28
N ASP A 337 -1.86 -11.02 16.87
CA ASP A 337 -0.96 -12.15 16.57
C ASP A 337 -1.09 -13.26 17.64
N THR A 338 -1.68 -14.40 17.26
CA THR A 338 -1.95 -15.52 18.17
C THR A 338 -0.69 -16.21 18.68
N THR A 339 0.41 -16.15 17.93
CA THR A 339 1.69 -16.75 18.33
C THR A 339 2.35 -15.89 19.42
N VAL A 340 2.26 -14.56 19.29
CA VAL A 340 2.72 -13.61 20.31
C VAL A 340 1.80 -13.59 21.55
N LYS A 341 0.50 -13.86 21.39
CA LYS A 341 -0.44 -13.98 22.51
C LYS A 341 -0.07 -15.10 23.48
N GLN A 342 0.48 -16.23 23.05
CA GLN A 342 0.77 -17.32 24.00
C GLN A 342 1.91 -16.99 24.95
N ASP A 343 2.90 -16.21 24.51
CA ASP A 343 4.02 -15.81 25.36
C ASP A 343 3.79 -14.49 26.13
N ILE A 344 2.92 -13.60 25.62
CA ILE A 344 2.65 -12.27 26.21
C ILE A 344 1.31 -12.17 26.96
N ALA A 345 0.30 -13.01 26.68
CA ALA A 345 -1.04 -12.86 27.26
C ALA A 345 -1.18 -13.34 28.71
N ASP A 346 -0.14 -13.91 29.33
CA ASP A 346 -0.09 -13.99 30.78
C ASP A 346 0.23 -12.58 31.32
N PRO A 347 -0.76 -11.85 31.89
CA PRO A 347 -0.58 -10.48 32.35
C PRO A 347 0.50 -10.41 33.43
N ASN A 348 0.70 -11.50 34.19
CA ASN A 348 1.71 -11.59 35.23
C ASN A 348 3.10 -11.72 34.62
N LYS A 349 3.25 -12.53 33.57
CA LYS A 349 4.52 -12.76 32.87
C LYS A 349 4.98 -11.50 32.12
N TRP A 350 4.05 -10.79 31.46
CA TRP A 350 4.35 -9.50 30.85
C TRP A 350 4.63 -8.41 31.90
N ALA A 351 3.86 -8.33 32.98
CA ALA A 351 4.13 -7.40 34.07
C ALA A 351 5.47 -7.69 34.77
N GLN A 352 5.91 -8.96 34.82
CA GLN A 352 7.24 -9.35 35.29
C GLN A 352 8.33 -8.94 34.29
N LEU A 353 8.18 -9.22 33.00
CA LEU A 353 9.13 -8.81 31.95
C LEU A 353 9.29 -7.29 31.89
N ARG A 354 8.18 -6.56 31.93
CA ARG A 354 8.17 -5.08 31.95
C ARG A 354 8.81 -4.53 33.22
N ARG A 355 8.51 -5.09 34.40
CA ARG A 355 9.18 -4.70 35.66
C ARG A 355 10.67 -5.01 35.61
N GLY A 356 11.06 -6.18 35.11
CA GLY A 356 12.46 -6.57 34.93
C GLY A 356 13.22 -5.60 34.04
N LEU A 357 12.64 -5.20 32.90
CA LEU A 357 13.24 -4.21 31.99
C LEU A 357 13.34 -2.81 32.62
N LEU A 358 12.32 -2.39 33.38
CA LEU A 358 12.32 -1.09 34.07
C LEU A 358 13.30 -1.05 35.25
N ASP A 359 13.39 -2.14 36.02
CA ASP A 359 14.31 -2.26 37.15
C ASP A 359 15.75 -2.41 36.67
N GLN A 360 16.01 -3.14 35.59
CA GLN A 360 17.31 -3.16 34.92
C GLN A 360 17.72 -1.77 34.43
N ARG A 361 16.80 -1.02 33.83
CA ARG A 361 17.06 0.37 33.42
C ARG A 361 17.38 1.24 34.63
N LYS A 362 16.63 1.15 35.74
CA LYS A 362 16.92 1.89 36.98
C LYS A 362 18.29 1.51 37.56
N GLN A 363 18.63 0.23 37.59
CA GLN A 363 19.92 -0.26 38.07
C GLN A 363 21.07 0.24 37.19
N PHE A 364 20.89 0.25 35.87
CA PHE A 364 21.85 0.82 34.92
C PHE A 364 22.08 2.32 35.16
N TRP A 365 21.03 3.11 35.37
CA TRP A 365 21.16 4.54 35.67
C TRP A 365 21.70 4.82 37.09
N ALA A 366 21.47 3.92 38.04
CA ALA A 366 22.01 4.01 39.38
C ALA A 366 23.52 3.66 39.43
N SER A 367 23.99 2.78 38.54
CA SER A 367 25.40 2.36 38.45
C SER A 367 26.21 3.11 37.39
N ALA A 368 25.57 3.93 36.56
CA ALA A 368 26.26 4.75 35.57
C ALA A 368 27.22 5.74 36.27
N PRO A 369 28.52 5.76 35.91
CA PRO A 369 29.49 6.66 36.52
C PRO A 369 29.09 8.11 36.27
N ARG A 370 28.78 8.83 37.36
CA ARG A 370 28.55 10.27 37.32
C ARG A 370 29.90 10.95 37.12
N GLY A 371 30.07 11.63 35.98
CA GLY A 371 31.25 12.45 35.75
C GLY A 371 31.40 13.56 36.81
N PRO A 372 32.62 14.10 37.01
CA PRO A 372 32.91 15.10 38.05
C PRO A 372 32.14 16.43 37.90
N ALA A 373 31.38 16.63 36.82
CA ALA A 373 30.53 17.80 36.61
C ALA A 373 29.03 17.57 36.92
N GLY A 374 28.63 16.41 37.47
CA GLY A 374 27.25 16.19 37.94
C GLY A 374 26.15 16.18 36.86
N GLY A 375 26.48 16.39 35.58
CA GLY A 375 25.55 16.35 34.47
C GLY A 375 25.45 14.96 33.83
N ILE A 376 24.23 14.44 33.72
CA ILE A 376 23.92 13.33 32.81
C ILE A 376 24.10 13.88 31.39
N LEU A 377 25.13 13.41 30.68
CA LEU A 377 25.32 13.66 29.24
C LEU A 377 24.22 12.90 28.48
N MET A 378 23.04 13.51 28.41
CA MET A 378 21.94 13.39 27.42
C MET A 378 20.67 13.94 28.09
N SER A 379 20.50 15.26 28.09
CA SER A 379 19.21 15.86 28.37
C SER A 379 18.32 15.69 27.14
N SER A 380 17.38 14.75 27.20
CA SER A 380 16.17 14.80 26.39
C SER A 380 15.32 15.97 26.91
N GLN A 381 15.64 17.19 26.46
CA GLN A 381 14.70 18.29 26.58
C GLN A 381 13.83 18.32 25.33
N GLU A 382 12.57 17.99 25.59
CA GLU A 382 11.37 18.17 24.79
C GLU A 382 11.39 19.54 24.09
N GLY A 383 11.23 19.52 22.77
CA GLY A 383 10.72 20.68 22.02
C GLY A 383 9.25 20.42 21.69
N PRO A 384 8.33 21.38 21.93
CA PRO A 384 6.93 21.23 21.59
C PRO A 384 6.75 21.64 20.13
N LEU A 385 6.40 20.72 19.24
CA LEU A 385 5.87 21.10 17.94
C LEU A 385 4.71 20.18 17.53
N GLN A 386 3.65 20.89 17.16
CA GLN A 386 2.32 20.50 16.71
C GLN A 386 2.35 19.62 15.45
#